data_AF-A0AAW2C162-F1
#
_entry.id   AF-A0AAW2C162-F1
#
_cell.length_a   1.000
_cell.length_b   1.000
_cell.length_c   1.000
_cell.angle_alpha   90.00
_cell.angle_beta   90.00
_cell.angle_gamma   90.00
#
_symmetry.space_group_name_H-M   'P 1'
#
loop_
_entity.id
_entity.type
_entity.pdbx_description
1 polymer ?
#
loop_
_entity_poly.entity_id
_entity_poly.type
_entity_poly.pdbx_seq_one_letter_code
_entity_poly.pdbx_strand_id
1 'polypeptide(L)'
;MGFRDIHAFNLAMLAKQAWRLIHETHSLFYCVYKARYFPSCSFMDAELGANPSIVWQSLLQAREVIREGSIWQVGNGQTIGINTHRWLPRPPTFNDGADTSLKVADLIDANTN
;
A
#
# COMPACT_ATOMS: atom_id res chain seq x y z
N MET A 1 20.03 6.85 -27.20
CA MET A 1 18.94 6.32 -26.36
C MET A 1 19.27 6.64 -24.92
N GLY A 2 18.80 7.78 -24.40
CA GLY A 2 18.99 8.17 -23.01
C GLY A 2 17.69 7.95 -22.26
N PHE A 3 17.77 7.47 -21.01
CA PHE A 3 16.62 7.39 -20.12
C PHE A 3 15.95 8.77 -20.07
N ARG A 4 14.68 8.85 -20.50
CA ARG A 4 13.92 10.12 -20.58
C ARG A 4 13.70 10.78 -19.21
N ASP A 5 13.82 10.01 -18.13
CA ASP A 5 13.81 10.50 -16.76
C ASP A 5 14.51 9.49 -15.83
N ILE A 6 15.71 9.83 -15.35
CA ILE A 6 16.51 9.01 -14.42
C ILE A 6 15.82 8.93 -13.05
N HIS A 7 15.12 9.98 -12.65
CA HIS A 7 14.42 10.02 -11.38
C HIS A 7 13.27 9.00 -11.38
N ALA A 8 12.47 8.97 -12.44
CA ALA A 8 11.39 7.99 -12.59
C ALA A 8 11.90 6.54 -12.59
N PHE A 9 13.03 6.28 -13.26
CA PHE A 9 13.65 4.95 -13.28
C PHE A 9 14.13 4.51 -11.89
N ASN A 10 14.82 5.39 -11.17
CA ASN A 10 15.27 5.12 -9.81
C ASN A 10 14.10 4.88 -8.86
N LEU A 11 13.04 5.69 -8.97
CA LEU A 11 11.83 5.53 -8.18
C LEU A 11 11.13 4.20 -8.45
N ALA A 12 11.03 3.78 -9.71
CA ALA A 12 10.50 2.47 -10.07
C ALA A 12 11.35 1.31 -9.51
N MET A 13 12.68 1.45 -9.53
CA MET A 13 13.58 0.46 -8.95
C MET A 13 13.41 0.37 -7.42
N LEU A 14 13.29 1.50 -6.74
CA LEU A 14 13.00 1.55 -5.31
C LEU A 14 11.63 0.94 -4.99
N ALA A 15 10.61 1.23 -5.79
CA ALA A 15 9.28 0.64 -5.63
C ALA A 15 9.33 -0.88 -5.79
N LYS A 16 10.13 -1.39 -6.73
CA LYS A 16 10.38 -2.83 -6.85
C LYS A 16 11.03 -3.41 -5.58
N GLN A 17 12.00 -2.74 -4.97
CA GLN A 17 12.60 -3.22 -3.73
C GLN A 17 11.63 -3.14 -2.54
N ALA A 18 10.89 -2.04 -2.42
CA ALA A 18 9.84 -1.87 -1.43
C ALA A 18 8.75 -2.94 -1.57
N TRP A 19 8.41 -3.36 -2.79
CA TRP A 19 7.48 -4.47 -3.05
C TRP A 19 7.97 -5.80 -2.47
N ARG A 20 9.28 -6.06 -2.48
CA ARG A 20 9.87 -7.26 -1.86
C ARG A 20 9.71 -7.25 -0.35
N LEU A 21 9.70 -6.08 0.30
CA LEU A 21 9.43 -5.97 1.74
C LEU A 21 7.97 -6.31 2.10
N ILE A 22 7.07 -6.35 1.11
CA ILE A 22 5.66 -6.73 1.30
C ILE A 22 5.49 -8.24 1.10
N HIS A 23 6.07 -8.80 0.02
CA HIS A 23 5.78 -10.16 -0.42
C HIS A 23 6.88 -11.20 -0.13
N GLU A 24 8.14 -10.80 0.02
CA GLU A 24 9.27 -11.72 0.23
C GLU A 24 9.72 -11.75 1.71
N THR A 25 8.81 -12.16 2.59
CA THR A 25 9.00 -12.15 4.06
C THR A 25 10.08 -13.12 4.58
N HIS A 26 10.53 -14.06 3.76
CA HIS A 26 11.60 -15.01 4.10
C HIS A 26 13.00 -14.53 3.68
N SER A 27 13.10 -13.41 2.97
CA SER A 27 14.39 -12.89 2.53
C SER A 27 15.18 -12.28 3.69
N LEU A 28 16.52 -12.39 3.66
CA LEU A 28 17.38 -11.69 4.62
C LEU A 28 17.13 -10.18 4.60
N PHE A 29 16.86 -9.64 3.41
CA PHE A 29 16.48 -8.24 3.23
C PHE A 29 15.25 -7.87 4.07
N TYR A 30 14.17 -8.66 3.99
CA TYR A 30 13.01 -8.46 4.85
C TYR A 30 13.35 -8.60 6.33
N CYS A 31 14.02 -9.69 6.75
CA CYS A 31 14.30 -9.94 8.18
C CYS A 31 15.09 -8.80 8.83
N VAL A 32 16.12 -8.28 8.15
CA VAL A 32 16.95 -7.18 8.64
C VAL A 32 16.14 -5.89 8.76
N TYR A 33 15.36 -5.55 7.72
CA TYR A 33 14.56 -4.32 7.72
C TYR A 33 13.39 -4.40 8.70
N LYS A 34 12.74 -5.56 8.80
CA LYS A 34 11.69 -5.86 9.77
C LYS A 34 12.18 -5.65 11.20
N ALA A 35 13.31 -6.25 11.56
CA ALA A 35 13.87 -6.14 12.90
C ALA A 35 14.27 -4.68 13.26
N ARG A 36 14.78 -3.92 12.28
CA ARG A 36 15.31 -2.57 12.52
C ARG A 36 14.26 -1.46 12.46
N TYR A 37 13.34 -1.51 11.51
CA TYR A 37 12.49 -0.36 11.16
C TYR A 37 11.00 -0.57 11.40
N PHE A 38 10.50 -1.81 11.33
CA PHE A 38 9.07 -2.09 11.52
C PHE A 38 8.82 -3.39 12.31
N PRO A 39 9.40 -3.56 13.52
CA PRO A 39 9.38 -4.83 14.23
C PRO A 39 7.96 -5.31 14.58
N SER A 40 7.06 -4.38 14.92
CA SER A 40 5.68 -4.67 15.36
C SER A 40 4.61 -4.49 14.29
N CYS A 41 4.93 -3.92 13.12
CA CYS A 41 3.94 -3.60 12.08
C CYS A 41 4.35 -4.08 10.68
N SER A 42 3.49 -3.93 9.67
CA SER A 42 3.87 -4.26 8.29
C SER A 42 4.75 -3.14 7.68
N PHE A 43 5.43 -3.42 6.56
CA PHE A 43 6.12 -2.36 5.82
C PHE A 43 5.15 -1.23 5.37
N MET A 44 3.89 -1.57 5.08
CA MET A 44 2.87 -0.61 4.68
C MET A 44 2.49 0.37 5.80
N ASP A 45 2.61 -0.05 7.04
CA ASP A 45 2.28 0.71 8.25
C ASP A 45 3.53 1.29 8.93
N ALA A 46 4.71 1.09 8.35
CA ALA A 46 5.96 1.51 8.94
C ALA A 46 6.09 3.05 8.93
N GLU A 47 6.58 3.62 10.04
CA GLU A 47 6.84 5.05 10.15
C GLU A 47 8.33 5.35 9.97
N LEU A 48 8.66 6.63 9.77
CA LEU A 48 10.04 7.06 9.55
C LEU A 48 10.94 6.77 10.77
N GLY A 49 10.42 6.98 11.98
CA GLY A 49 11.17 6.85 13.23
C GLY A 49 12.21 7.94 13.45
N ALA A 50 12.95 7.85 14.57
CA ALA A 50 13.84 8.93 15.03
C ALA A 50 15.21 8.96 14.30
N ASN A 51 15.73 7.83 13.82
CA ASN A 51 17.06 7.73 13.20
C ASN A 51 17.04 6.91 11.88
N PRO A 52 16.36 7.42 10.84
CA PRO A 52 16.22 6.72 9.57
C PRO A 52 17.49 6.78 8.73
N SER A 53 17.93 5.66 8.16
CA SER A 53 18.94 5.69 7.10
C SER A 53 18.38 6.33 5.82
N ILE A 54 19.25 6.86 4.96
CA ILE A 54 18.84 7.43 3.66
C ILE A 54 18.11 6.37 2.82
N VAL A 55 18.59 5.12 2.82
CA VAL A 55 17.95 4.02 2.09
C VAL A 55 16.54 3.74 2.63
N TRP A 56 16.35 3.77 3.95
CA TRP A 56 15.03 3.62 4.56
C TRP A 56 14.07 4.74 4.15
N GLN A 57 14.53 5.99 4.14
CA GLN A 57 13.75 7.12 3.64
C GLN A 57 13.33 6.93 2.18
N SER A 58 14.25 6.53 1.31
CA SER A 58 13.95 6.27 -0.10
C SER A 58 12.95 5.13 -0.29
N LEU A 59 13.02 4.08 0.52
CA LEU A 59 12.06 2.97 0.49
C LEU A 59 10.67 3.42 0.95
N LEU A 60 10.58 4.24 2.00
CA LEU A 60 9.31 4.82 2.45
C LEU A 60 8.70 5.77 1.41
N GLN A 61 9.52 6.58 0.71
CA GLN A 61 9.02 7.39 -0.41
C GLN A 61 8.49 6.52 -1.55
N ALA A 62 9.22 5.46 -1.91
CA ALA A 62 8.80 4.54 -2.96
C ALA A 62 7.57 3.70 -2.59
N ARG A 63 7.29 3.52 -1.28
CA ARG A 63 6.04 2.92 -0.80
C ARG A 63 4.82 3.71 -1.27
N GLU A 64 4.89 5.03 -1.31
CA GLU A 64 3.75 5.85 -1.74
C GLU A 64 3.41 5.60 -3.22
N VAL A 65 4.40 5.36 -4.08
CA VAL A 65 4.17 4.94 -5.47
C VAL A 65 3.42 3.60 -5.55
N ILE A 66 3.78 2.66 -4.67
CA ILE A 66 3.06 1.38 -4.58
C ILE A 66 1.63 1.61 -4.10
N ARG A 67 1.43 2.47 -3.09
CA ARG A 67 0.11 2.78 -2.53
C ARG A 67 -0.79 3.46 -3.56
N GLU A 68 -0.26 4.39 -4.35
CA GLU A 68 -0.96 5.05 -5.45
C GLU A 68 -1.24 4.10 -6.63
N GLY A 69 -0.33 3.17 -6.91
CA GLY A 69 -0.47 2.18 -7.99
C GLY A 69 -1.36 0.99 -7.63
N SER A 70 -1.64 0.78 -6.35
CA SER A 70 -2.39 -0.38 -5.86
C SER A 70 -3.88 -0.08 -5.72
N ILE A 71 -4.69 -1.12 -5.91
CA ILE A 71 -6.11 -1.13 -5.58
C ILE A 71 -6.35 -2.21 -4.54
N TRP A 72 -7.23 -1.94 -3.58
CA TRP A 72 -7.64 -2.92 -2.59
C TRP A 72 -8.45 -4.01 -3.27
N GLN A 73 -7.93 -5.25 -3.23
CA GLN A 73 -8.69 -6.41 -3.67
C GLN A 73 -9.71 -6.77 -2.59
N VAL A 74 -10.98 -6.80 -2.98
CA VAL A 74 -12.08 -7.12 -2.07
C VAL A 74 -12.06 -8.63 -1.77
N GLY A 75 -11.81 -8.97 -0.50
CA GLY A 75 -12.05 -10.30 0.05
C GLY A 75 -13.48 -10.40 0.57
N ASN A 76 -13.65 -10.38 1.89
CA ASN A 76 -14.98 -10.35 2.54
C ASN A 76 -15.55 -8.92 2.73
N GLY A 77 -14.80 -7.89 2.33
CA GLY A 77 -15.23 -6.47 2.40
C GLY A 77 -15.35 -5.86 3.80
N GLN A 78 -15.10 -6.60 4.89
CA GLN A 78 -15.39 -6.19 6.27
C GLN A 78 -14.41 -5.13 6.83
N THR A 79 -13.25 -4.98 6.21
CA THR A 79 -12.21 -4.03 6.61
C THR A 79 -12.03 -2.89 5.60
N ILE A 80 -12.70 -2.97 4.45
CA ILE A 80 -12.56 -2.00 3.35
C ILE A 80 -13.72 -1.01 3.46
N GLY A 81 -13.42 0.23 3.80
CA GLY A 81 -14.41 1.31 3.78
C GLY A 81 -14.69 1.77 2.35
N ILE A 82 -15.96 2.00 2.01
CA ILE A 82 -16.37 2.30 0.63
C ILE A 82 -15.75 3.61 0.13
N ASN A 83 -15.65 4.62 1.00
CA ASN A 83 -15.12 5.95 0.67
C ASN A 83 -13.63 6.13 1.00
N THR A 84 -13.12 5.41 2.01
CA THR A 84 -11.78 5.63 2.54
C THR A 84 -10.69 4.83 1.83
N HIS A 85 -11.05 3.69 1.22
CA HIS A 85 -10.09 2.81 0.56
C HIS A 85 -10.30 2.83 -0.96
N ARG A 86 -9.21 2.80 -1.72
CA ARG A 86 -9.28 2.69 -3.19
C ARG A 86 -9.50 1.24 -3.60
N TRP A 87 -10.74 0.77 -3.54
CA TRP A 87 -11.11 -0.60 -3.92
C TRP A 87 -11.74 -0.69 -5.33
N LEU A 88 -12.11 0.45 -5.92
CA LEU A 88 -12.58 0.56 -7.30
C LEU A 88 -11.57 1.31 -8.19
N PRO A 89 -11.50 1.01 -9.49
CA PRO A 89 -10.66 1.75 -10.44
C PRO A 89 -11.02 3.23 -10.53
N ARG A 90 -12.30 3.56 -10.29
CA ARG A 90 -12.84 4.92 -10.23
C ARG A 90 -13.46 5.17 -8.85
N PRO A 91 -13.34 6.38 -8.29
CA PRO A 91 -14.01 6.71 -7.03
C PRO A 91 -15.52 6.49 -7.15
N PRO A 92 -16.18 5.90 -6.14
CA PRO A 92 -17.62 5.78 -6.13
C PRO A 92 -18.27 7.17 -6.05
N THR A 93 -19.33 7.36 -6.82
CA THR A 93 -20.18 8.56 -6.74
C THR A 93 -21.27 8.31 -5.70
N PHE A 94 -21.31 9.14 -4.66
CA PHE A 94 -22.33 9.08 -3.63
C PHE A 94 -23.39 10.14 -3.87
N ASN A 95 -24.67 9.81 -3.66
CA ASN A 95 -25.74 10.79 -3.62
C ASN A 95 -25.65 11.60 -2.31
N ASP A 96 -26.09 12.87 -2.34
CA ASP A 96 -26.13 13.71 -1.15
C ASP A 96 -26.93 13.02 -0.03
N GLY A 97 -26.27 12.74 1.09
CA GLY A 97 -26.85 12.02 2.25
C GLY A 97 -26.49 10.53 2.36
N ALA A 98 -25.64 9.99 1.49
CA ALA A 98 -25.14 8.62 1.64
C ALA A 98 -24.24 8.48 2.89
N ASP A 99 -24.43 7.39 3.63
CA ASP A 99 -23.61 7.08 4.80
C ASP A 99 -22.19 6.66 4.37
N THR A 100 -21.22 7.54 4.62
CA THR A 100 -19.80 7.31 4.30
C THR A 100 -19.08 6.34 5.25
N SER A 101 -19.75 5.87 6.31
CA SER A 101 -19.19 4.89 7.25
C SER A 101 -19.35 3.43 6.79
N LEU A 102 -20.08 3.21 5.70
CA LEU A 102 -20.33 1.90 5.14
C LEU A 102 -19.05 1.19 4.67
N LYS A 103 -19.05 -0.14 4.81
CA LYS A 103 -17.99 -1.04 4.38
C LYS A 103 -18.39 -1.75 3.09
N VAL A 104 -17.41 -2.23 2.33
CA VAL A 104 -17.67 -2.96 1.09
C VAL A 104 -18.47 -4.23 1.35
N ALA A 105 -18.34 -4.85 2.53
CA ALA A 105 -19.17 -5.98 2.93
C ALA A 105 -20.68 -5.66 2.92
N ASP A 106 -21.07 -4.43 3.24
CA ASP A 106 -22.47 -4.00 3.27
C ASP A 106 -23.05 -3.87 1.85
N LEU A 107 -22.19 -3.89 0.83
CA LEU A 107 -22.58 -3.90 -0.59
C LEU A 107 -22.56 -5.31 -1.21
N ILE A 108 -22.06 -6.32 -0.49
CA ILE A 108 -21.97 -7.70 -0.99
C ILE A 108 -23.11 -8.47 -0.34
N ASP A 109 -24.15 -8.78 -1.11
CA ASP A 109 -25.22 -9.67 -0.64
C ASP A 109 -24.64 -11.04 -0.27
N ALA A 110 -24.88 -11.49 0.95
CA ALA A 110 -24.39 -12.76 1.48
C ALA A 110 -25.03 -14.01 0.84
N ASN A 111 -25.74 -13.86 -0.29
CA ASN A 111 -26.64 -14.88 -0.83
C ASN A 111 -26.30 -15.32 -2.27
N THR A 112 -25.02 -15.45 -2.62
CA THR A 112 -24.65 -16.13 -3.86
C THR A 112 -23.59 -17.20 -3.60
N ASN A 113 -24.09 -18.44 -3.48
CA ASN A 113 -23.46 -19.77 -3.47
C ASN A 113 -22.51 -20.15 -2.32
#